data_AF-A0A9P8RSB3-F1
#
_entry.id   AF-A0A9P8RSB3-F1
#
_cell.length_a   1.000
_cell.length_b   1.000
_cell.length_c   1.000
_cell.angle_alpha   90.00
_cell.angle_beta   90.00
_cell.angle_gamma   90.00
#
_symmetry.space_group_name_H-M   'P 1'
#
loop_
_entity.id
_entity.type
_entity.pdbx_description
1 polymer ?
#
loop_
_entity_poly.entity_id
_entity_poly.type
_entity_poly.pdbx_seq_one_letter_code
_entity_poly.pdbx_strand_id
1 'polypeptide(L)'
;MNPSARLHRSLFRCLQCLHQRLPPVANSKHILRQQQQQQQQQRHISSSRRLLLSSRPDSITRHRLDAERRAYYQRRVYYAASGALACMVAIWVLATSVELPPNAEKNDASASSAEALGGKDVVVVNGREAEEVSTGTSAVPSFPKTISLSNEQGTKTEYRLLGLGVRTVSFLKIQVYIAGLYVAESDIPALQAALIRQLPSSAADERERLREMLLDPEKSEEVWSRALKSGGFSTLWRIVPTRATDFMHLRDGWVRGITSRSGSKSAITGAGDEYGDEGFRTS
;
A
#
# COMPACT_ATOMS: atom_id res chain seq x y z
N MET A 1 -49.68 -1.61 -17.19
CA MET A 1 -49.41 -3.07 -17.04
C MET A 1 -47.91 -3.23 -16.84
N ASN A 2 -47.49 -3.50 -15.59
CA ASN A 2 -46.08 -3.46 -15.16
C ASN A 2 -45.42 -4.85 -15.22
N PRO A 3 -44.21 -5.00 -15.81
CA PRO A 3 -43.52 -6.27 -15.96
C PRO A 3 -42.65 -6.69 -14.75
N SER A 4 -42.70 -5.95 -13.64
CA SER A 4 -41.75 -6.07 -12.53
C SER A 4 -42.08 -7.19 -11.50
N ALA A 5 -43.22 -7.87 -11.63
CA ALA A 5 -43.71 -8.80 -10.61
C ALA A 5 -43.30 -10.28 -10.80
N ARG A 6 -42.62 -10.65 -11.90
CA ARG A 6 -42.27 -12.06 -12.20
C ARG A 6 -40.86 -12.49 -11.78
N LEU A 7 -39.91 -11.57 -11.64
CA LEU A 7 -38.53 -11.95 -11.26
C LEU A 7 -38.36 -12.22 -9.75
N HIS A 8 -39.17 -11.59 -8.89
CA HIS A 8 -39.00 -11.73 -7.43
C HIS A 8 -39.45 -13.10 -6.89
N ARG A 9 -40.34 -13.80 -7.60
CA ARG A 9 -40.77 -15.17 -7.22
C ARG A 9 -39.78 -16.27 -7.63
N SER A 10 -38.90 -16.00 -8.60
CA SER A 10 -37.89 -16.96 -9.06
C SER A 10 -36.69 -17.03 -8.10
N LEU A 11 -36.25 -15.89 -7.57
CA LEU A 11 -35.09 -15.83 -6.67
C LEU A 11 -35.37 -16.38 -5.26
N PHE A 12 -36.61 -16.26 -4.77
CA PHE A 12 -37.00 -16.84 -3.47
C PHE A 12 -37.05 -18.37 -3.46
N ARG A 13 -37.33 -19.03 -4.60
CA ARG A 13 -37.30 -20.50 -4.68
C ARG A 13 -35.88 -21.07 -4.72
N CYS A 14 -34.88 -20.30 -5.16
CA CYS A 14 -33.50 -20.77 -5.21
C CYS A 14 -32.81 -20.74 -3.83
N LEU A 15 -33.13 -19.74 -3.01
CA LEU A 15 -32.61 -19.64 -1.63
C LEU A 15 -33.17 -20.71 -0.68
N GLN A 16 -34.40 -21.19 -0.90
CA GLN A 16 -34.99 -22.22 -0.06
C GLN A 16 -34.41 -23.63 -0.30
N CYS A 17 -33.80 -23.87 -1.48
CA CYS A 17 -33.07 -25.11 -1.77
C CYS A 17 -31.64 -25.12 -1.17
N LEU A 18 -31.04 -23.95 -0.91
CA LEU A 18 -29.68 -23.89 -0.34
C LEU A 18 -29.65 -24.08 1.19
N HIS A 19 -30.79 -23.93 1.87
CA HIS A 19 -30.86 -24.07 3.33
C HIS A 19 -31.18 -25.50 3.82
N GLN A 20 -31.40 -26.47 2.91
CA GLN A 20 -31.68 -27.87 3.25
C GLN A 20 -30.46 -28.82 3.24
N ARG A 21 -29.22 -28.30 3.13
CA ARG A 21 -28.00 -29.13 3.18
C ARG A 21 -26.99 -28.68 4.24
N LEU A 22 -27.47 -28.34 5.42
CA LEU A 22 -26.64 -28.34 6.63
C LEU A 22 -26.90 -29.68 7.36
N PRO A 23 -25.87 -30.53 7.58
CA PRO A 23 -26.07 -31.78 8.28
C PRO A 23 -26.44 -31.51 9.75
N PRO A 24 -27.37 -32.28 10.35
CA PRO A 24 -27.68 -32.14 11.77
C PRO A 24 -26.46 -32.55 12.61
N VAL A 25 -26.21 -31.79 13.67
CA VAL A 25 -25.17 -32.07 14.68
C VAL A 25 -25.41 -33.45 15.27
N ALA A 26 -24.56 -34.41 14.90
CA ALA A 26 -24.71 -35.80 15.27
C ALA A 26 -24.28 -36.05 16.72
N ASN A 27 -25.17 -36.72 17.46
CA ASN A 27 -25.00 -37.15 18.84
C ASN A 27 -23.76 -38.05 19.02
N SER A 28 -22.97 -37.79 20.07
CA SER A 28 -21.65 -38.39 20.38
C SER A 28 -21.62 -39.94 20.39
N LYS A 29 -22.77 -40.61 20.59
CA LYS A 29 -22.88 -42.07 20.60
C LYS A 29 -22.75 -42.71 19.20
N HIS A 30 -23.04 -41.98 18.12
CA HIS A 30 -22.88 -42.50 16.75
C HIS A 30 -21.43 -42.45 16.26
N ILE A 31 -20.62 -41.52 16.78
CA ILE A 31 -19.22 -41.36 16.41
C ILE A 31 -18.38 -42.54 16.93
N LEU A 32 -18.65 -43.00 18.15
CA LEU A 32 -17.95 -44.17 18.73
C LEU A 32 -18.30 -45.50 18.01
N ARG A 33 -19.55 -45.67 17.58
CA ARG A 33 -19.95 -46.85 16.77
C ARG A 33 -19.37 -46.81 15.36
N GLN A 34 -19.25 -45.62 14.74
CA GLN A 34 -18.55 -45.48 13.46
C GLN A 34 -17.04 -45.72 13.58
N GLN A 35 -16.40 -45.30 14.68
CA GLN A 35 -14.97 -45.57 14.91
C GLN A 35 -14.67 -47.08 15.09
N GLN A 36 -15.53 -47.82 15.80
CA GLN A 36 -15.35 -49.27 15.94
C GLN A 36 -15.54 -50.04 14.62
N GLN A 37 -16.51 -49.64 13.79
CA GLN A 37 -16.69 -50.24 12.46
C GLN A 37 -15.55 -49.90 11.49
N GLN A 38 -14.99 -48.68 11.56
CA GLN A 38 -13.83 -48.30 10.76
C GLN A 38 -12.56 -49.07 11.16
N GLN A 39 -12.35 -49.39 12.44
CA GLN A 39 -11.21 -50.22 12.87
C GLN A 39 -11.33 -51.68 12.43
N GLN A 40 -12.55 -52.24 12.37
CA GLN A 40 -12.76 -53.59 11.85
C GLN A 40 -12.59 -53.65 10.32
N GLN A 41 -13.04 -52.62 9.58
CA GLN A 41 -12.79 -52.52 8.14
C GLN A 41 -11.30 -52.32 7.81
N GLN A 42 -10.54 -51.57 8.63
CA GLN A 42 -9.09 -51.41 8.42
C GLN A 42 -8.30 -52.72 8.61
N ARG A 43 -8.74 -53.61 9.51
CA ARG A 43 -8.10 -54.94 9.66
C ARG A 43 -8.33 -55.83 8.43
N HIS A 44 -9.52 -55.81 7.82
CA HIS A 44 -9.79 -56.59 6.61
C HIS A 44 -9.16 -56.01 5.32
N ILE A 45 -8.87 -54.71 5.26
CA ILE A 45 -8.20 -54.09 4.09
C ILE A 45 -6.68 -54.28 4.14
N SER A 46 -6.10 -54.51 5.33
CA SER A 46 -4.66 -54.70 5.53
C SER A 46 -4.15 -56.13 5.33
N SER A 47 -5.03 -57.13 5.22
CA SER A 47 -4.67 -58.50 4.83
C SER A 47 -4.55 -58.67 3.32
N SER A 48 -5.31 -57.92 2.52
CA SER A 48 -5.23 -57.98 1.05
C SER A 48 -4.07 -57.16 0.46
N ARG A 49 -3.44 -56.28 1.24
CA ARG A 49 -2.30 -55.46 0.79
C ARG A 49 -0.95 -56.15 0.88
N ARG A 50 -0.86 -57.35 1.45
CA ARG A 50 0.42 -58.07 1.64
C ARG A 50 0.77 -59.08 0.54
N LEU A 51 -0.05 -59.21 -0.51
CA LEU A 51 0.24 -60.06 -1.68
C LEU A 51 0.60 -59.28 -2.97
N LEU A 52 0.78 -57.96 -2.91
CA LEU A 52 1.20 -57.15 -4.06
C LEU A 52 2.55 -56.47 -3.80
N LEU A 53 3.49 -57.18 -3.18
CA LEU A 53 4.89 -56.79 -3.25
C LEU A 53 5.48 -57.35 -4.54
N SER A 54 5.92 -56.42 -5.40
CA SER A 54 6.91 -56.66 -6.46
C SER A 54 6.45 -57.48 -7.68
N SER A 55 5.45 -56.98 -8.41
CA SER A 55 5.51 -57.11 -9.88
C SER A 55 5.80 -55.75 -10.46
N ARG A 56 7.06 -55.53 -10.84
CA ARG A 56 7.51 -54.34 -11.57
C ARG A 56 6.73 -54.37 -12.89
N PRO A 57 5.76 -53.45 -13.13
CA PRO A 57 4.90 -53.57 -14.31
C PRO A 57 5.75 -53.58 -15.57
N ASP A 58 5.42 -54.45 -16.52
CA ASP A 58 6.14 -54.55 -17.80
C ASP A 58 6.21 -53.17 -18.49
N SER A 59 7.26 -52.93 -19.28
CA SER A 59 7.45 -51.67 -20.01
C SER A 59 6.23 -51.30 -20.87
N ILE A 60 5.59 -52.31 -21.46
CA ILE A 60 4.36 -52.16 -22.25
C ILE A 60 3.21 -51.65 -21.39
N THR A 61 3.03 -52.19 -20.18
CA THR A 61 1.98 -51.78 -19.24
C THR A 61 2.24 -50.36 -18.73
N ARG A 62 3.50 -49.99 -18.48
CA ARG A 62 3.87 -48.59 -18.15
C ARG A 62 3.52 -47.63 -19.28
N HIS A 63 3.87 -47.96 -20.52
CA HIS A 63 3.55 -47.13 -21.68
C HIS A 63 2.04 -46.93 -21.87
N ARG A 64 1.24 -47.98 -21.62
CA ARG A 64 -0.23 -47.88 -21.66
C ARG A 64 -0.77 -46.96 -20.57
N LEU A 65 -0.28 -47.09 -19.33
CA LEU A 65 -0.68 -46.23 -18.21
C LEU A 65 -0.26 -44.77 -18.42
N ASP A 66 0.94 -44.52 -18.96
CA ASP A 66 1.40 -43.16 -19.27
C ASP A 66 0.58 -42.54 -20.42
N ALA A 67 0.19 -43.33 -21.42
CA ALA A 67 -0.70 -42.88 -22.50
C ALA A 67 -2.11 -42.54 -21.96
N GLU A 68 -2.68 -43.40 -21.12
CA GLU A 68 -3.97 -43.14 -20.46
C GLU A 68 -3.90 -41.90 -19.57
N ARG A 69 -2.81 -41.72 -18.83
CA ARG A 69 -2.58 -40.57 -17.95
C ARG A 69 -2.46 -39.27 -18.75
N ARG A 70 -1.75 -39.28 -19.88
CA ARG A 70 -1.67 -38.12 -20.81
C ARG A 70 -3.03 -37.79 -21.40
N ALA A 71 -3.79 -38.78 -21.86
CA ALA A 71 -5.14 -38.57 -22.39
C ALA A 71 -6.09 -38.01 -21.32
N TYR A 72 -5.97 -38.49 -20.07
CA TYR A 72 -6.73 -37.99 -18.93
C TYR A 72 -6.41 -36.51 -18.60
N TYR A 73 -5.13 -36.16 -18.55
CA TYR A 73 -4.71 -34.78 -18.29
C TYR A 73 -5.05 -33.84 -19.45
N GLN A 74 -4.92 -34.27 -20.71
CA GLN A 74 -5.29 -33.46 -21.88
C GLN A 74 -6.74 -33.01 -21.82
N ARG A 75 -7.69 -33.93 -21.58
CA ARG A 75 -9.12 -33.60 -21.49
C ARG A 75 -9.38 -32.56 -20.40
N ARG A 76 -8.77 -32.70 -19.23
CA ARG A 76 -8.92 -31.75 -18.12
C ARG A 76 -8.30 -30.38 -18.39
N VAL A 77 -7.15 -30.34 -19.05
CA VAL A 77 -6.49 -29.08 -19.42
C VAL A 77 -7.34 -28.31 -20.42
N TYR A 78 -7.98 -28.97 -21.39
CA TYR A 78 -8.88 -28.29 -22.32
C TYR A 78 -10.09 -27.65 -21.62
N TYR A 79 -10.70 -28.32 -20.64
CA TYR A 79 -11.81 -27.73 -19.86
C TYR A 79 -11.35 -26.59 -18.93
N ALA A 80 -10.17 -26.71 -18.32
CA ALA A 80 -9.61 -25.63 -17.50
C ALA A 80 -9.23 -24.41 -18.35
N ALA A 81 -8.63 -24.63 -19.52
CA ALA A 81 -8.25 -23.58 -20.46
C ALA A 81 -9.49 -22.88 -21.05
N SER A 82 -10.53 -23.62 -21.43
CA SER A 82 -11.76 -23.02 -21.93
C SER A 82 -12.49 -22.21 -20.85
N GLY A 83 -12.50 -22.67 -19.60
CA GLY A 83 -13.03 -21.91 -18.46
C GLY A 83 -12.25 -20.61 -18.19
N ALA A 84 -10.91 -20.66 -18.27
CA ALA A 84 -10.08 -19.47 -18.12
C ALA A 84 -10.32 -18.44 -19.23
N LEU A 85 -10.44 -18.89 -20.48
CA LEU A 85 -10.78 -18.02 -21.61
C LEU A 85 -12.17 -17.41 -21.47
N ALA A 86 -13.18 -18.21 -21.06
CA ALA A 86 -14.53 -17.71 -20.82
C ALA A 86 -14.57 -16.65 -19.71
N CYS A 87 -13.78 -16.83 -18.65
CA CYS A 87 -13.68 -15.86 -17.55
C CYS A 87 -13.02 -14.54 -18.00
N MET A 88 -11.93 -14.63 -18.78
CA MET A 88 -11.28 -13.47 -19.39
C MET A 88 -12.24 -12.68 -20.31
N VAL A 89 -12.98 -13.39 -21.16
CA VAL A 89 -13.97 -12.78 -22.05
C VAL A 89 -15.12 -12.17 -21.25
N ALA A 90 -15.61 -12.82 -20.19
CA ALA A 90 -16.67 -12.28 -19.35
C ALA A 90 -16.26 -10.97 -18.65
N ILE A 91 -15.01 -10.88 -18.15
CA ILE A 91 -14.47 -9.65 -17.58
C ILE A 91 -14.34 -8.55 -18.65
N TRP A 92 -13.85 -8.89 -19.84
CA TRP A 92 -13.72 -7.93 -20.94
C TRP A 92 -15.08 -7.39 -21.42
N VAL A 93 -16.08 -8.27 -21.53
CA VAL A 93 -17.46 -7.87 -21.83
C VAL A 93 -17.99 -6.97 -20.72
N LEU A 94 -17.85 -7.35 -19.45
CA LEU A 94 -18.31 -6.52 -18.33
C LEU A 94 -17.66 -5.12 -18.33
N ALA A 95 -16.35 -5.04 -18.63
CA ALA A 95 -15.61 -3.79 -18.69
C ALA A 95 -16.01 -2.88 -19.87
N THR A 96 -16.57 -3.45 -20.94
CA THR A 96 -16.99 -2.70 -22.15
C THR A 96 -18.49 -2.42 -22.19
N SER A 97 -19.31 -3.29 -21.58
CA SER A 97 -20.77 -3.16 -21.56
C SER A 97 -21.30 -2.33 -20.40
N VAL A 98 -20.50 -2.15 -19.34
CA VAL A 98 -20.84 -1.23 -18.25
C VAL A 98 -20.14 0.09 -18.56
N GLU A 99 -20.90 1.06 -19.03
CA GLU A 99 -20.50 2.47 -18.97
C GLU A 99 -20.40 2.83 -17.48
N LEU A 100 -19.18 2.72 -16.95
CA LEU A 100 -18.83 3.26 -15.65
C LEU A 100 -19.24 4.73 -15.67
N PRO A 101 -20.13 5.20 -14.76
CA PRO A 101 -20.44 6.61 -14.69
C PRO A 101 -19.12 7.40 -14.58
N PRO A 102 -18.98 8.58 -15.22
CA PRO A 102 -17.73 9.37 -15.21
C PRO A 102 -17.29 9.79 -13.80
N ASN A 103 -18.14 9.53 -12.80
CA ASN A 103 -17.86 9.67 -11.38
C ASN A 103 -18.05 8.31 -10.70
N ALA A 104 -17.35 7.27 -11.15
CA ALA A 104 -17.07 6.14 -10.28
C ALA A 104 -16.60 6.74 -8.96
N GLU A 105 -17.37 6.49 -7.91
CA GLU A 105 -17.02 6.73 -6.52
C GLU A 105 -15.54 6.40 -6.42
N LYS A 106 -14.72 7.46 -6.36
CA LYS A 106 -13.26 7.30 -6.31
C LYS A 106 -12.99 6.39 -5.12
N ASN A 107 -11.88 5.65 -5.12
CA ASN A 107 -11.44 4.86 -3.96
C ASN A 107 -10.99 5.80 -2.81
N ASP A 108 -11.84 6.77 -2.53
CA ASP A 108 -11.76 7.86 -1.61
C ASP A 108 -12.42 7.33 -0.32
N ALA A 109 -11.69 7.38 0.78
CA ALA A 109 -12.20 7.15 2.11
C ALA A 109 -13.42 8.06 2.39
N SER A 110 -14.32 7.56 3.25
CA SER A 110 -15.49 8.33 3.68
C SER A 110 -15.11 9.68 4.26
N ALA A 111 -15.87 10.73 3.95
CA ALA A 111 -15.64 12.11 4.36
C ALA A 111 -15.47 12.28 5.88
N SER A 112 -16.10 11.41 6.69
CA SER A 112 -15.96 11.40 8.15
C SER A 112 -14.52 11.15 8.63
N SER A 113 -13.70 10.49 7.80
CA SER A 113 -12.29 10.20 8.12
C SER A 113 -11.38 11.40 7.90
N ALA A 114 -11.81 12.38 7.09
CA ALA A 114 -11.06 13.61 6.83
C ALA A 114 -11.27 14.66 7.93
N GLU A 115 -12.46 14.72 8.54
CA GLU A 115 -12.78 15.66 9.63
C GLU A 115 -12.04 15.34 10.94
N ALA A 116 -11.58 14.11 11.12
CA ALA A 116 -10.76 13.71 12.28
C ALA A 116 -9.33 14.31 12.27
N LEU A 117 -8.98 15.12 11.27
CA LEU A 117 -7.70 15.84 11.15
C LEU A 117 -7.62 17.12 12.01
N GLY A 118 -8.55 17.34 12.95
CA GLY A 118 -8.57 18.47 13.87
C GLY A 118 -7.41 18.50 14.86
N GLY A 119 -6.20 18.79 14.39
CA GLY A 119 -5.10 19.35 15.18
C GLY A 119 -5.25 20.87 15.30
N LYS A 120 -4.59 21.46 16.31
CA LYS A 120 -4.56 22.91 16.61
C LYS A 120 -4.57 23.75 15.34
N ASP A 121 -5.48 24.72 15.30
CA ASP A 121 -5.76 25.59 14.16
C ASP A 121 -4.47 26.32 13.75
N VAL A 122 -3.82 25.83 12.68
CA VAL A 122 -2.70 26.55 12.08
C VAL A 122 -3.33 27.67 11.28
N VAL A 123 -3.33 28.87 11.86
CA VAL A 123 -3.74 30.08 11.16
C VAL A 123 -2.73 30.32 10.04
N VAL A 124 -3.01 29.75 8.87
CA VAL A 124 -2.35 30.14 7.63
C VAL A 124 -2.81 31.56 7.35
N VAL A 125 -2.00 32.53 7.77
CA VAL A 125 -2.23 33.94 7.43
C VAL A 125 -2.03 34.07 5.93
N ASN A 126 -3.08 33.80 5.17
CA ASN A 126 -3.20 34.19 3.78
C ASN A 126 -3.41 35.71 3.76
N GLY A 127 -2.34 36.45 4.07
CA GLY A 127 -2.27 37.85 3.67
C GLY A 127 -2.49 37.90 2.16
N ARG A 128 -3.25 38.88 1.69
CA ARG A 128 -3.68 39.07 0.28
C ARG A 128 -2.54 39.20 -0.74
N GLU A 129 -1.32 38.91 -0.34
CA GLU A 129 -0.05 39.01 -1.07
C GLU A 129 0.84 37.76 -0.87
N ALA A 130 0.30 36.67 -0.31
CA ALA A 130 1.02 35.41 -0.23
C ALA A 130 1.21 34.88 -1.65
N GLU A 131 2.42 35.02 -2.17
CA GLU A 131 2.78 34.50 -3.47
C GLU A 131 2.57 32.97 -3.45
N GLU A 132 1.68 32.47 -4.31
CA GLU A 132 1.25 31.07 -4.33
C GLU A 132 2.04 30.29 -5.40
N VAL A 133 2.46 29.07 -5.06
CA VAL A 133 3.06 28.13 -6.02
C VAL A 133 2.01 27.17 -6.53
N SER A 134 1.92 27.01 -7.84
CA SER A 134 1.07 25.99 -8.46
C SER A 134 1.64 24.59 -8.19
N THR A 135 0.81 23.69 -7.66
CA THR A 135 1.27 22.33 -7.28
C THR A 135 1.29 21.35 -8.47
N GLY A 136 0.72 21.75 -9.61
CA GLY A 136 0.55 20.88 -10.78
C GLY A 136 -0.47 19.75 -10.60
N THR A 137 -1.26 19.75 -9.52
CA THR A 137 -2.32 18.75 -9.27
C THR A 137 -3.71 19.37 -9.36
N SER A 138 -4.71 18.56 -9.75
CA SER A 138 -6.10 19.03 -9.88
C SER A 138 -6.83 19.17 -8.53
N ALA A 139 -6.34 18.53 -7.47
CA ALA A 139 -7.01 18.51 -6.18
C ALA A 139 -6.62 19.66 -5.25
N VAL A 140 -5.37 20.13 -5.33
CA VAL A 140 -4.85 21.22 -4.48
C VAL A 140 -4.17 22.22 -5.40
N PRO A 141 -4.87 23.21 -5.94
CA PRO A 141 -4.34 24.05 -7.03
C PRO A 141 -3.14 24.89 -6.62
N SER A 142 -3.10 25.37 -5.37
CA SER A 142 -2.04 26.24 -4.88
C SER A 142 -1.50 25.84 -3.51
N PHE A 143 -0.25 26.23 -3.28
CA PHE A 143 0.45 26.07 -2.01
C PHE A 143 1.11 27.40 -1.63
N PRO A 144 0.96 27.87 -0.38
CA PRO A 144 1.50 29.17 0.00
C PRO A 144 3.02 29.11 0.10
N LYS A 145 3.72 30.15 -0.37
CA LYS A 145 5.18 30.24 -0.21
C LYS A 145 5.61 30.56 1.21
N THR A 146 4.78 31.31 1.94
CA THR A 146 5.10 31.75 3.31
C THR A 146 3.97 31.33 4.22
N ILE A 147 4.33 30.81 5.38
CA ILE A 147 3.39 30.49 6.46
C ILE A 147 3.95 31.06 7.75
N SER A 148 3.06 31.44 8.65
CA SER A 148 3.44 31.95 9.95
C SER A 148 2.85 31.07 11.02
N LEU A 149 3.69 30.58 11.91
CA LEU A 149 3.24 29.81 13.07
C LEU A 149 3.44 30.65 14.32
N SER A 150 2.37 30.79 15.09
CA SER A 150 2.43 31.34 16.44
C SER A 150 2.73 30.20 17.41
N ASN A 151 3.81 30.33 18.18
CA ASN A 151 4.07 29.41 19.29
C ASN A 151 3.10 29.70 20.45
N GLU A 152 3.00 28.81 21.44
CA GLU A 152 2.15 28.97 22.64
C GLU A 152 2.47 30.25 23.43
N GLN A 153 3.68 30.78 23.25
CA GLN A 153 4.17 32.04 23.84
C GLN A 153 3.78 33.29 23.03
N GLY A 154 3.01 33.14 21.95
CA GLY A 154 2.58 34.24 21.08
C GLY A 154 3.65 34.73 20.08
N THR A 155 4.86 34.16 20.10
CA THR A 155 5.91 34.49 19.13
C THR A 155 5.55 33.93 17.76
N LYS A 156 5.41 34.82 16.78
CA LYS A 156 5.13 34.49 15.38
C LYS A 156 6.45 34.24 14.65
N THR A 157 6.68 33.00 14.21
CA THR A 157 7.83 32.63 13.38
C THR A 157 7.36 32.42 11.95
N GLU A 158 8.07 33.04 11.01
CA GLU A 158 7.76 32.96 9.58
C GLU A 158 8.63 31.90 8.91
N TYR A 159 7.97 31.06 8.12
CA TYR A 159 8.57 29.94 7.42
C TYR A 159 8.35 30.10 5.93
N ARG A 160 9.40 29.85 5.14
CA ARG A 160 9.38 29.90 3.68
C ARG A 160 9.48 28.51 3.09
N LEU A 161 8.71 28.28 2.04
CA LEU A 161 8.64 27.04 1.27
C LEU A 161 9.96 26.81 0.54
N LEU A 162 10.61 25.69 0.83
CA LEU A 162 11.85 25.27 0.20
C LEU A 162 11.59 24.35 -1.00
N GLY A 163 10.63 23.44 -0.88
CA GLY A 163 10.35 22.45 -1.91
C GLY A 163 8.99 21.78 -1.76
N LEU A 164 8.45 21.34 -2.89
CA LEU A 164 7.17 20.66 -3.03
C LEU A 164 7.39 19.31 -3.69
N GLY A 165 6.68 18.28 -3.23
CA GLY A 165 6.74 16.95 -3.83
C GLY A 165 5.40 16.25 -3.75
N VAL A 166 5.02 15.56 -4.83
CA VAL A 166 3.85 14.67 -4.85
C VAL A 166 4.29 13.26 -4.53
N ARG A 167 3.59 12.60 -3.61
CA ARG A 167 3.78 11.17 -3.33
C ARG A 167 2.73 10.35 -4.04
N THR A 168 3.22 9.31 -4.71
CA THR A 168 2.43 8.44 -5.58
C THR A 168 2.53 7.01 -5.10
N VAL A 169 1.39 6.30 -5.06
CA VAL A 169 1.32 4.89 -4.67
C VAL A 169 0.94 3.99 -5.85
N SER A 170 1.57 2.82 -5.92
CA SER A 170 1.30 1.70 -6.83
C SER A 170 1.45 1.96 -8.35
N PHE A 171 1.35 0.88 -9.12
CA PHE A 171 1.54 0.80 -10.57
C PHE A 171 0.64 1.76 -11.36
N LEU A 172 -0.52 2.11 -10.82
CA LEU A 172 -1.48 3.03 -11.44
C LEU A 172 -1.13 4.51 -11.27
N LYS A 173 0.03 4.83 -10.65
CA LYS A 173 0.51 6.20 -10.40
C LYS A 173 -0.52 7.09 -9.68
N ILE A 174 -1.15 6.55 -8.65
CA ILE A 174 -2.19 7.27 -7.90
C ILE A 174 -1.52 8.27 -6.94
N GLN A 175 -1.83 9.55 -7.09
CA GLN A 175 -1.33 10.62 -6.21
C GLN A 175 -2.13 10.63 -4.89
N VAL A 176 -1.42 10.47 -3.76
CA VAL A 176 -2.05 10.33 -2.44
C VAL A 176 -2.00 11.65 -1.67
N TYR A 177 -0.83 12.27 -1.61
CA TYR A 177 -0.65 13.54 -0.92
C TYR A 177 0.49 14.36 -1.55
N ILE A 178 0.41 15.66 -1.32
CA ILE A 178 1.49 16.61 -1.57
C ILE A 178 2.18 16.88 -0.23
N ALA A 179 3.49 16.85 -0.22
CA ALA A 179 4.32 17.27 0.90
C ALA A 179 5.10 18.52 0.51
N GLY A 180 5.00 19.57 1.32
CA GLY A 180 5.83 20.75 1.23
C GLY A 180 6.74 20.87 2.45
N LEU A 181 8.02 21.15 2.21
CA LEU A 181 9.01 21.43 3.23
C LEU A 181 9.21 22.94 3.33
N TYR A 182 9.06 23.48 4.53
CA TYR A 182 9.34 24.87 4.86
C TYR A 182 10.49 24.97 5.85
N VAL A 183 11.21 26.09 5.81
CA VAL A 183 12.31 26.42 6.72
C VAL A 183 12.06 27.81 7.29
N ALA A 184 12.38 28.03 8.56
CA ALA A 184 12.29 29.35 9.18
C ALA A 184 13.14 30.37 8.41
N GLU A 185 12.63 31.58 8.21
CA GLU A 185 13.33 32.60 7.41
C GLU A 185 14.69 33.00 8.02
N SER A 186 14.82 32.92 9.36
CA SER A 186 16.08 33.13 10.08
C SER A 186 17.18 32.11 9.74
N ASP A 187 16.79 30.88 9.38
CA ASP A 187 17.70 29.74 9.28
C ASP A 187 18.12 29.46 7.83
N ILE A 188 17.52 30.17 6.85
CA ILE A 188 17.84 30.03 5.42
C ILE A 188 19.33 30.27 5.13
N PRO A 189 19.99 31.32 5.66
CA PRO A 189 21.42 31.56 5.39
C PRO A 189 22.30 30.44 5.95
N ALA A 190 21.94 29.91 7.12
CA ALA A 190 22.66 28.81 7.75
C ALA A 190 22.52 27.52 6.93
N LEU A 191 21.31 27.25 6.40
CA LEU A 191 21.07 26.11 5.51
C LEU A 191 21.87 26.24 4.20
N GLN A 192 21.88 27.43 3.60
CA GLN A 192 22.67 27.70 2.39
C GLN A 192 24.16 27.46 2.65
N ALA A 193 24.71 27.99 3.75
CA ALA A 193 26.10 27.77 4.12
C ALA A 193 26.41 26.29 4.36
N ALA A 194 25.51 25.55 5.01
CA ALA A 194 25.66 24.11 5.26
C ALA A 194 25.68 23.28 3.97
N LEU A 195 24.87 23.66 2.98
CA LEU A 195 24.82 23.00 1.66
C LEU A 195 26.06 23.36 0.81
N ILE A 196 26.45 24.63 0.77
CA ILE A 196 27.63 25.09 0.00
C ILE A 196 28.91 24.44 0.54
N ARG A 197 29.02 24.24 1.85
CA ARG A 197 30.16 23.53 2.47
C ARG A 197 30.34 22.09 1.97
N GLN A 198 29.30 21.47 1.40
CA GLN A 198 29.39 20.13 0.83
C GLN A 198 30.07 20.09 -0.54
N LEU A 199 30.24 21.25 -1.19
CA LEU A 199 30.89 21.33 -2.49
C LEU A 199 32.41 21.50 -2.31
N PRO A 200 33.22 20.86 -3.18
CA PRO A 200 34.64 21.18 -3.28
C PRO A 200 34.81 22.66 -3.71
N SER A 201 35.76 23.35 -3.07
CA SER A 201 35.89 24.81 -3.10
C SER A 201 36.13 25.40 -4.51
N SER A 202 35.40 26.49 -4.80
CA SER A 202 35.61 27.44 -5.90
C SER A 202 35.35 26.91 -7.31
N ALA A 203 34.08 26.64 -7.61
CA ALA A 203 33.62 26.53 -9.00
C ALA A 203 32.72 27.73 -9.29
N ALA A 204 32.88 28.41 -10.42
CA ALA A 204 31.99 29.49 -10.84
C ALA A 204 30.51 29.06 -10.96
N ASP A 205 30.27 27.73 -11.03
CA ASP A 205 28.98 27.07 -11.17
C ASP A 205 28.54 26.30 -9.91
N GLU A 206 28.75 26.85 -8.71
CA GLU A 206 28.38 26.18 -7.44
C GLU A 206 26.91 25.72 -7.41
N ARG A 207 26.01 26.57 -7.93
CA ARG A 207 24.57 26.27 -7.97
C ARG A 207 24.24 25.05 -8.83
N GLU A 208 24.85 24.95 -10.01
CA GLU A 208 24.53 23.88 -10.96
C GLU A 208 25.12 22.55 -10.47
N ARG A 209 26.31 22.59 -9.88
CA ARG A 209 26.93 21.39 -9.30
C ARG A 209 26.16 20.88 -8.08
N LEU A 210 25.70 21.78 -7.22
CA LEU A 210 24.83 21.41 -6.10
C LEU A 210 23.52 20.81 -6.63
N ARG A 211 22.92 21.40 -7.66
CA ARG A 211 21.72 20.86 -8.31
C ARG A 211 21.95 19.44 -8.84
N GLU A 212 23.06 19.19 -9.51
CA GLU A 212 23.44 17.86 -10.02
C GLU A 212 23.57 16.84 -8.88
N MET A 213 24.23 17.21 -7.78
CA MET A 213 24.36 16.36 -6.59
C MET A 213 23.01 16.09 -5.91
N LEU A 214 22.11 17.08 -5.88
CA LEU A 214 20.78 16.96 -5.28
C LEU A 214 19.79 16.17 -6.14
N LEU A 215 20.03 16.05 -7.45
CA LEU A 215 19.22 15.24 -8.36
C LEU A 215 19.63 13.76 -8.34
N ASP A 216 20.87 13.46 -7.95
CA ASP A 216 21.37 12.10 -7.81
C ASP A 216 20.82 11.46 -6.51
N PRO A 217 20.13 10.31 -6.57
CA PRO A 217 19.48 9.69 -5.40
C PRO A 217 20.45 9.33 -4.27
N GLU A 218 21.68 8.90 -4.58
CA GLU A 218 22.64 8.47 -3.54
C GLU A 218 23.36 9.69 -2.93
N LYS A 219 23.87 10.57 -3.78
CA LYS A 219 24.60 11.77 -3.33
C LYS A 219 23.70 12.75 -2.59
N SER A 220 22.45 12.89 -3.02
CA SER A 220 21.49 13.79 -2.37
C SER A 220 21.22 13.36 -0.93
N GLU A 221 21.11 12.06 -0.64
CA GLU A 221 20.93 11.57 0.73
C GLU A 221 22.12 11.93 1.61
N GLU A 222 23.35 11.75 1.11
CA GLU A 222 24.56 12.09 1.86
C GLU A 222 24.65 13.60 2.16
N VAL A 223 24.41 14.44 1.14
CA VAL A 223 24.42 15.91 1.25
C VAL A 223 23.40 16.38 2.27
N TRP A 224 22.15 15.92 2.15
CA TRP A 224 21.09 16.28 3.09
C TRP A 224 21.36 15.74 4.49
N SER A 225 21.83 14.49 4.61
CA SER A 225 22.16 13.91 5.90
C SER A 225 23.26 14.69 6.61
N ARG A 226 24.29 15.18 5.89
CA ARG A 226 25.36 15.97 6.49
C ARG A 226 24.90 17.38 6.81
N ALA A 227 24.15 18.02 5.92
CA ALA A 227 23.58 19.35 6.16
C ALA A 227 22.69 19.36 7.41
N LEU A 228 21.76 18.40 7.53
CA LEU A 228 20.84 18.29 8.66
C LEU A 228 21.55 17.91 9.97
N LYS A 229 22.61 17.10 9.95
CA LYS A 229 23.42 16.81 11.16
C LYS A 229 24.21 18.04 11.64
N SER A 230 24.59 18.93 10.73
CA SER A 230 25.41 20.11 11.05
C SER A 230 24.61 21.32 11.54
N GLY A 231 23.29 21.35 11.32
CA GLY A 231 22.48 22.53 11.59
C GLY A 231 21.19 22.20 12.34
N GLY A 232 20.92 22.97 13.39
CA GLY A 232 19.64 22.98 14.10
C GLY A 232 18.63 23.86 13.39
N PHE A 233 18.18 23.46 12.20
CA PHE A 233 17.23 24.24 11.41
C PHE A 233 15.79 24.02 11.89
N SER A 234 15.06 25.10 12.10
CA SER A 234 13.62 25.05 12.34
C SER A 234 12.92 24.75 11.03
N THR A 235 12.40 23.53 10.90
CA THR A 235 11.72 23.05 9.68
C THR A 235 10.26 22.73 9.95
N LEU A 236 9.41 22.90 8.93
CA LEU A 236 8.02 22.51 8.98
C LEU A 236 7.65 21.68 7.76
N TRP A 237 6.94 20.58 7.99
CA TRP A 237 6.33 19.77 6.93
C TRP A 237 4.84 20.00 6.88
N ARG A 238 4.33 20.39 5.70
CA ARG A 238 2.88 20.46 5.43
C ARG A 238 2.51 19.34 4.47
N ILE A 239 1.65 18.43 4.93
CA ILE A 239 1.12 17.34 4.13
C ILE A 239 -0.34 17.63 3.82
N VAL A 240 -0.70 17.66 2.55
CA VAL A 240 -2.08 17.89 2.10
C VAL A 240 -2.52 16.67 1.28
N PRO A 241 -3.54 15.91 1.72
CA PRO A 241 -4.06 14.79 0.95
C PRO A 241 -4.73 15.31 -0.33
N THR A 242 -4.42 14.68 -1.47
CA THR A 242 -4.97 15.05 -2.80
C THR A 242 -6.21 14.24 -3.17
N ARG A 243 -6.57 13.29 -2.32
CA ARG A 243 -7.70 12.37 -2.42
C ARG A 243 -8.24 12.17 -1.03
N ALA A 244 -9.46 11.65 -0.90
CA ALA A 244 -9.91 11.25 0.42
C ALA A 244 -9.14 9.97 0.78
N THR A 245 -7.99 10.10 1.39
CA THR A 245 -7.32 8.96 2.04
C THR A 245 -7.50 9.17 3.53
N ASP A 246 -7.91 8.12 4.22
CA ASP A 246 -8.06 8.18 5.66
C ASP A 246 -6.70 8.38 6.33
N PHE A 247 -6.74 9.06 7.47
CA PHE A 247 -5.56 9.38 8.24
C PHE A 247 -4.79 8.13 8.70
N MET A 248 -5.47 7.01 8.94
CA MET A 248 -4.81 5.78 9.36
C MET A 248 -3.90 5.22 8.25
N HIS A 249 -4.33 5.20 6.99
CA HIS A 249 -3.47 4.73 5.89
C HIS A 249 -2.31 5.69 5.62
N LEU A 250 -2.54 7.01 5.69
CA LEU A 250 -1.47 8.00 5.54
C LEU A 250 -0.44 7.89 6.67
N ARG A 251 -0.92 7.79 7.92
CA ARG A 251 -0.09 7.62 9.12
C ARG A 251 0.71 6.32 9.06
N ASP A 252 0.06 5.20 8.77
CA ASP A 252 0.73 3.90 8.72
C ASP A 252 1.81 3.88 7.63
N GLY A 253 1.51 4.40 6.43
CA GLY A 253 2.51 4.56 5.37
C GLY A 253 3.69 5.45 5.77
N TRP A 254 3.41 6.57 6.47
CA TRP A 254 4.44 7.48 6.97
C TRP A 254 5.31 6.84 8.05
N VAL A 255 4.69 6.24 9.08
CA VAL A 255 5.38 5.59 10.19
C VAL A 255 6.22 4.42 9.69
N ARG A 256 5.67 3.56 8.83
CA ARG A 256 6.45 2.46 8.21
C ARG A 256 7.64 2.99 7.42
N GLY A 257 7.49 4.11 6.73
CA GLY A 257 8.60 4.76 6.02
C GLY A 257 9.68 5.31 6.95
N ILE A 258 9.32 5.80 8.14
CA ILE A 258 10.30 6.21 9.16
C ILE A 258 11.00 4.98 9.74
N THR A 259 10.22 3.98 10.17
CA THR A 259 10.73 2.75 10.80
C THR A 259 11.65 1.97 9.87
N SER A 260 11.34 1.92 8.57
CA SER A 260 12.21 1.24 7.61
C SER A 260 13.59 1.89 7.53
N ARG A 261 13.66 3.23 7.59
CA ARG A 261 14.91 3.99 7.52
C ARG A 261 15.71 3.94 8.83
N SER A 262 15.04 3.98 9.98
CA SER A 262 15.73 3.86 11.27
C SER A 262 16.33 2.47 11.46
N GLY A 263 15.59 1.41 11.06
CA GLY A 263 16.09 0.03 11.09
C GLY A 263 17.18 -0.24 10.07
N SER A 264 17.06 0.28 8.84
CA SER A 264 18.05 0.02 7.78
C SER A 264 19.39 0.70 8.04
N LYS A 265 19.41 1.92 8.61
CA LYS A 265 20.68 2.56 8.98
C LYS A 265 21.36 1.88 10.17
N SER A 266 20.59 1.44 11.17
CA SER A 266 21.10 0.65 12.29
C SER A 266 21.74 -0.69 11.84
N ALA A 267 21.15 -1.35 10.83
CA ALA A 267 21.68 -2.60 10.29
C ALA A 267 22.93 -2.44 9.40
N ILE A 268 23.09 -1.29 8.72
CA ILE A 268 24.19 -1.07 7.76
C ILE A 268 25.46 -0.54 8.46
N THR A 269 25.34 0.30 9.48
CA THR A 269 26.52 0.96 10.08
C THR A 269 27.19 0.14 11.19
N GLY A 270 26.58 -0.93 11.69
CA GLY A 270 27.09 -1.68 12.86
C GLY A 270 27.27 -0.81 14.11
N ALA A 271 26.85 0.45 14.05
CA ALA A 271 26.88 1.41 15.13
C ALA A 271 25.57 1.25 15.88
N GLY A 272 25.65 0.69 17.09
CA GLY A 272 24.51 0.53 17.97
C GLY A 272 23.72 1.85 18.08
N ASP A 273 22.41 1.75 17.92
CA ASP A 273 21.39 2.73 18.32
C ASP A 273 21.75 4.24 18.17
N GLU A 274 22.39 4.66 17.07
CA GLU A 274 22.64 6.11 16.80
C GLU A 274 21.33 6.93 16.73
N TYR A 275 20.20 6.26 16.47
CA TYR A 275 18.85 6.84 16.45
C TYR A 275 17.96 6.39 17.62
N GLY A 276 18.52 5.62 18.57
CA GLY A 276 17.82 5.12 19.76
C GLY A 276 18.13 5.91 21.04
N ASP A 277 18.80 7.06 20.92
CA ASP A 277 19.08 7.94 22.06
C ASP A 277 17.76 8.45 22.67
N GLU A 278 17.64 8.27 23.99
CA GLU A 278 16.55 8.73 24.87
C GLU A 278 16.25 10.24 24.69
N GLY A 279 17.18 11.02 24.13
CA GLY A 279 17.00 12.45 23.82
C GLY A 279 15.90 12.77 22.79
N PHE A 280 15.52 11.85 21.90
CA PHE A 280 14.42 12.09 20.95
C PHE A 280 13.04 12.16 21.63
N ARG A 281 12.91 11.65 22.87
CA ARG A 281 11.65 11.62 23.61
C ARG A 281 11.39 12.85 24.48
N THR A 282 12.40 13.67 24.77
CA THR A 282 12.33 14.68 25.84
C THR A 282 12.20 16.13 25.36
N SER A 283 11.96 16.35 24.07
CA SER A 283 11.80 17.70 23.48
C SER A 283 10.49 17.86 22.73
#